data_AF-A0AAW1MUT8-F1
#
_entry.id   AF-A0AAW1MUT8-F1
#
_cell.length_a   1.000
_cell.length_b   1.000
_cell.length_c   1.000
_cell.angle_alpha   90.00
_cell.angle_beta   90.00
_cell.angle_gamma   90.00
#
_symmetry.space_group_name_H-M   'P 1'
#
loop_
_entity.id
_entity.type
_entity.pdbx_description
1 polymer ?
#
loop_
_entity_poly.entity_id
_entity_poly.type
_entity_poly.pdbx_seq_one_letter_code
_entity_poly.pdbx_strand_id
1 'polypeptide(L)'
;MSDLENTRITIFNFKNNEIVNYPLILMKGAIEHYNCNESSKTNVHNTVNDCAISESITKPSKSSFKVLIELKPGENLVSIDFCCSSINMKLTYRRRKTCLNVVPMYIINNGHAGQFQSSEDEDNSPESACKRILTGSKLLQCLIAEKLYEEGLDRKTFQLENDECVIFRSNLNYKSARRMNQEELWAYLGREIMRSKIGCGNKKYLGFLSCTKYNGDKKLIQTYEDMIKVTEGHIALGGGGLALFGSACLYTWPEKVEEVVRRFEDNTPVDKQKFMDDSCYRSTYGTCFTTTLGSVLHELCHTFDLGHTHEGIMDRGFDNIHKFFVVTNSSLNVDPADLRSRYLSANLVVNTMIRNPNCVHNSQFRKKSEDDTYFTRSCSFILSYHKFFNDYIHQNSSYILKFDKITNFVKSTLGIRVIEIRKGVNEMVDGSWVFPGKILKYSFYVPEDCISNGDTIVIEDNAGILVPSGAIFCIKSKFILL
;
A
#
# COMPACT_ATOMS: atom_id res chain seq x y z
N MET A 1 -10.64 27.27 -46.65
CA MET A 1 -10.39 25.98 -45.98
C MET A 1 -9.71 26.32 -44.67
N SER A 2 -10.50 26.46 -43.61
CA SER A 2 -10.01 26.73 -42.25
C SER A 2 -9.67 25.39 -41.61
N ASP A 3 -8.41 25.18 -41.27
CA ASP A 3 -7.94 23.98 -40.58
C ASP A 3 -8.72 23.78 -39.27
N LEU A 4 -9.49 22.70 -39.18
CA LEU A 4 -10.09 22.25 -37.92
C LEU A 4 -8.96 21.76 -37.02
N GLU A 5 -8.49 22.62 -36.11
CA GLU A 5 -7.56 22.27 -35.04
C GLU A 5 -8.26 21.33 -34.03
N ASN A 6 -8.15 20.02 -34.26
CA ASN A 6 -8.82 18.98 -33.48
C ASN A 6 -8.19 18.80 -32.07
N THR A 7 -9.05 18.57 -31.06
CA THR A 7 -8.64 18.08 -29.74
C THR A 7 -8.05 16.66 -29.85
N ARG A 8 -6.88 16.43 -29.23
CA ARG A 8 -6.21 15.12 -29.20
C ARG A 8 -6.14 14.58 -27.77
N ILE A 9 -6.66 13.36 -27.57
CA ILE A 9 -6.58 12.62 -26.31
C ILE A 9 -5.51 11.52 -26.47
N THR A 10 -4.56 11.45 -25.54
CA THR A 10 -3.48 10.45 -25.52
C THR A 10 -3.47 9.71 -24.19
N ILE A 11 -3.46 8.37 -24.21
CA ILE A 11 -3.33 7.53 -23.01
C ILE A 11 -1.87 7.04 -22.91
N PHE A 12 -1.28 7.12 -21.72
CA PHE A 12 0.15 6.87 -21.53
C PHE A 12 0.46 5.47 -21.02
N ASN A 13 -0.36 4.93 -20.13
CA ASN A 13 -0.01 3.73 -19.38
C ASN A 13 -0.73 2.46 -19.84
N PHE A 14 -1.83 2.54 -20.60
CA PHE A 14 -2.55 1.38 -21.11
C PHE A 14 -2.57 1.29 -22.63
N LYS A 15 -2.60 0.06 -23.15
CA LYS A 15 -2.77 -0.26 -24.57
C LYS A 15 -4.11 -0.90 -24.84
N ASN A 16 -4.60 -0.74 -26.07
CA ASN A 16 -5.82 -1.42 -26.51
C ASN A 16 -5.63 -2.95 -26.49
N ASN A 17 -6.65 -3.66 -26.01
CA ASN A 17 -6.67 -5.11 -25.74
C ASN A 17 -5.72 -5.58 -24.64
N GLU A 18 -5.23 -4.69 -23.78
CA GLU A 18 -4.40 -5.09 -22.65
C GLU A 18 -5.19 -5.90 -21.61
N ILE A 19 -4.52 -6.88 -21.00
CA ILE A 19 -5.08 -7.73 -19.96
C ILE A 19 -4.54 -7.26 -18.62
N VAL A 20 -5.42 -7.03 -17.65
CA VAL A 20 -5.07 -6.67 -16.27
C VAL A 20 -5.60 -7.71 -15.30
N ASN A 21 -4.98 -7.79 -14.13
CA ASN A 21 -5.25 -8.82 -13.13
C ASN A 21 -5.84 -8.29 -11.81
N TYR A 22 -6.23 -7.03 -11.78
CA TYR A 22 -6.79 -6.33 -10.63
C TYR A 22 -7.97 -5.45 -11.08
N PRO A 23 -8.97 -5.22 -10.21
CA PRO A 23 -10.24 -4.64 -10.62
C PRO A 23 -10.22 -3.12 -10.78
N LEU A 24 -9.35 -2.40 -10.07
CA LEU A 24 -9.31 -0.92 -10.10
C LEU A 24 -8.02 -0.44 -10.77
N ILE A 25 -8.13 0.25 -11.89
CA ILE A 25 -6.97 0.81 -12.60
C ILE A 25 -6.93 2.33 -12.48
N LEU A 26 -5.73 2.90 -12.58
CA LEU A 26 -5.52 4.34 -12.71
C LEU A 26 -5.05 4.65 -14.12
N MET A 27 -5.93 5.14 -14.97
CA MET A 27 -5.58 5.55 -16.33
C MET A 27 -4.98 6.96 -16.31
N LYS A 28 -3.83 7.13 -16.94
CA LYS A 28 -3.10 8.41 -17.06
C LYS A 28 -3.01 8.80 -18.52
N GLY A 29 -3.20 10.08 -18.81
CA GLY A 29 -3.14 10.58 -20.18
C GLY A 29 -3.00 12.08 -20.28
N ALA A 30 -3.05 12.58 -21.51
CA ALA A 30 -3.05 14.00 -21.82
C ALA A 30 -4.09 14.39 -22.86
N ILE A 31 -4.52 15.66 -22.78
CA ILE A 31 -5.48 16.29 -23.68
C ILE A 31 -4.83 17.56 -24.23
N GLU A 32 -4.55 17.56 -25.53
CA GLU A 32 -4.15 18.74 -26.29
C GLU A 32 -5.41 19.36 -26.91
N HIS A 33 -5.70 20.62 -26.60
CA HIS A 33 -6.87 21.34 -27.10
C HIS A 33 -6.50 22.78 -27.45
N TYR A 34 -7.07 23.28 -28.55
CA TYR A 34 -6.76 24.61 -29.08
C TYR A 34 -7.94 25.60 -28.96
N ASN A 35 -9.19 25.11 -29.00
CA ASN A 35 -10.40 25.96 -29.02
C ASN A 35 -11.53 25.52 -28.06
N CYS A 36 -11.26 24.61 -27.13
CA CYS A 36 -12.25 24.22 -26.12
C CYS A 36 -12.18 25.12 -24.90
N ASN A 37 -13.33 25.58 -24.39
CA ASN A 37 -13.39 26.32 -23.13
C ASN A 37 -12.73 25.52 -22.00
N GLU A 38 -11.89 26.18 -21.19
CA GLU A 38 -11.21 25.59 -20.02
C GLU A 38 -12.17 24.98 -18.98
N SER A 39 -13.48 25.27 -19.09
CA SER A 39 -14.54 24.69 -18.26
C SER A 39 -15.08 23.34 -18.74
N SER A 40 -14.62 22.84 -19.89
CA SER A 40 -15.07 21.55 -20.45
C SER A 40 -14.58 20.39 -19.58
N LYS A 41 -15.50 19.55 -19.11
CA LYS A 41 -15.17 18.38 -18.29
C LYS A 41 -14.69 17.21 -19.17
N THR A 42 -13.70 16.47 -18.68
CA THR A 42 -13.39 15.15 -19.24
C THR A 42 -14.38 14.15 -18.66
N ASN A 43 -15.22 13.58 -19.52
CA ASN A 43 -16.10 12.49 -19.14
C ASN A 43 -15.43 11.19 -19.53
N VAL A 44 -15.56 10.19 -18.69
CA VAL A 44 -15.16 8.84 -19.07
C VAL A 44 -16.39 7.97 -18.82
N HIS A 45 -16.57 6.96 -19.66
CA HIS A 45 -17.66 6.00 -19.55
C HIS A 45 -17.09 4.59 -19.68
N ASN A 46 -17.59 3.65 -18.85
CA ASN A 46 -17.31 2.23 -18.99
C ASN A 46 -18.61 1.53 -19.40
N THR A 47 -18.66 1.04 -20.64
CA THR A 47 -19.87 0.52 -21.27
C THR A 47 -20.38 -0.77 -20.61
N VAL A 48 -19.53 -1.47 -19.84
CA VAL A 48 -19.94 -2.69 -19.12
C VAL A 48 -20.77 -2.39 -17.87
N ASN A 49 -20.85 -1.14 -17.42
CA ASN A 49 -21.58 -0.78 -16.20
C ASN A 49 -22.66 0.29 -16.36
N ASP A 50 -22.78 1.06 -17.45
CA ASP A 50 -23.53 2.33 -17.50
C ASP A 50 -23.22 3.30 -16.32
N CYS A 51 -22.21 2.98 -15.48
CA CYS A 51 -21.83 3.74 -14.30
C CYS A 51 -20.83 4.81 -14.70
N ALA A 52 -21.21 6.04 -14.41
CA ALA A 52 -20.38 7.23 -14.54
C ALA A 52 -19.05 7.09 -13.79
N ILE A 53 -18.01 7.63 -14.41
CA ILE A 53 -16.66 7.67 -13.87
C ILE A 53 -16.55 8.66 -12.71
N SER A 54 -15.59 8.42 -11.83
CA SER A 54 -15.03 9.43 -10.95
C SER A 54 -14.63 10.68 -11.76
N GLU A 55 -15.41 11.76 -11.67
CA GLU A 55 -15.02 13.06 -12.20
C GLU A 55 -13.71 13.50 -11.53
N SER A 56 -12.59 13.30 -12.20
CA SER A 56 -11.35 13.99 -11.87
C SER A 56 -11.40 15.33 -12.61
N ILE A 57 -11.94 16.36 -11.94
CA ILE A 57 -11.84 17.74 -12.42
C ILE A 57 -10.38 18.17 -12.29
N THR A 58 -9.60 18.03 -13.35
CA THR A 58 -8.31 18.68 -13.41
C THR A 58 -8.52 20.04 -14.07
N LYS A 59 -8.48 21.11 -13.25
CA LYS A 59 -8.22 22.44 -13.79
C LYS A 59 -6.95 22.33 -14.64
N PRO A 60 -6.96 22.73 -15.91
CA PRO A 60 -5.88 22.44 -16.83
C PRO A 60 -4.69 23.36 -16.52
N SER A 61 -3.87 23.01 -15.53
CA SER A 61 -2.47 23.43 -15.55
C SER A 61 -1.70 22.41 -16.40
N LYS A 62 -1.75 22.62 -17.72
CA LYS A 62 -1.13 21.77 -18.78
C LYS A 62 -1.66 20.34 -18.84
N SER A 63 -2.71 20.17 -19.65
CA SER A 63 -2.96 19.01 -20.53
C SER A 63 -2.87 17.58 -19.98
N SER A 64 -2.87 17.27 -18.68
CA SER A 64 -2.82 15.89 -18.16
C SER A 64 -4.02 15.50 -17.30
N PHE A 65 -4.39 14.22 -17.30
CA PHE A 65 -5.48 13.67 -16.50
C PHE A 65 -5.10 12.34 -15.84
N LYS A 66 -5.79 12.05 -14.73
CA LYS A 66 -5.76 10.76 -14.02
C LYS A 66 -7.18 10.34 -13.71
N VAL A 67 -7.56 9.11 -14.04
CA VAL A 67 -8.91 8.61 -13.84
C VAL A 67 -8.87 7.21 -13.25
N LEU A 68 -9.65 7.00 -12.19
CA LEU A 68 -9.86 5.68 -11.61
C LEU A 68 -11.01 4.97 -12.34
N ILE A 69 -10.78 3.74 -12.77
CA ILE A 69 -11.76 2.94 -13.51
C ILE A 69 -11.87 1.57 -12.85
N GLU A 70 -13.05 1.25 -12.35
CA GLU A 70 -13.36 -0.09 -11.85
C GLU A 70 -13.86 -0.99 -13.00
N LEU A 71 -13.12 -2.08 -13.23
CA LEU A 71 -13.35 -3.07 -14.28
C LEU A 71 -14.15 -4.25 -13.75
N LYS A 72 -15.00 -4.83 -14.61
CA LYS A 72 -15.67 -6.11 -14.34
C LYS A 72 -14.87 -7.27 -14.94
N PRO A 73 -14.94 -8.48 -14.36
CA PRO A 73 -14.31 -9.66 -14.96
C PRO A 73 -14.77 -9.84 -16.42
N GLY A 74 -13.82 -10.01 -17.33
CA GLY A 74 -14.07 -10.08 -18.77
C GLY A 74 -13.64 -8.82 -19.52
N GLU A 75 -14.21 -8.62 -20.70
CA GLU A 75 -13.90 -7.47 -21.56
C GLU A 75 -14.63 -6.23 -21.06
N ASN A 76 -13.95 -5.08 -21.03
CA ASN A 76 -14.45 -3.76 -20.66
C ASN A 76 -14.13 -2.79 -21.80
N LEU A 77 -15.14 -2.02 -22.24
CA LEU A 77 -14.96 -0.94 -23.21
C LEU A 77 -14.95 0.39 -22.48
N VAL A 78 -13.78 1.00 -22.42
CA VAL A 78 -13.52 2.30 -21.81
C VAL A 78 -13.55 3.37 -22.89
N SER A 79 -14.40 4.37 -22.70
CA SER A 79 -14.55 5.53 -23.56
C SER A 79 -14.16 6.78 -22.79
N ILE A 80 -13.27 7.60 -23.34
CA ILE A 80 -12.89 8.90 -22.76
C ILE A 80 -13.34 9.97 -23.74
N ASP A 81 -14.22 10.85 -23.28
CA ASP A 81 -14.82 11.91 -24.04
C ASP A 81 -14.35 13.27 -23.51
N PHE A 82 -13.87 14.11 -24.41
CA PHE A 82 -13.54 15.50 -24.12
C PHE A 82 -13.91 16.38 -25.31
N CYS A 83 -14.80 17.35 -25.08
CA CYS A 83 -15.40 18.18 -26.14
C CYS A 83 -16.02 17.33 -27.27
N CYS A 84 -15.50 17.46 -28.49
CA CYS A 84 -15.94 16.76 -29.69
C CYS A 84 -15.06 15.53 -30.01
N SER A 85 -14.11 15.19 -29.13
CA SER A 85 -13.19 14.07 -29.31
C SER A 85 -13.50 12.93 -28.34
N SER A 86 -13.45 11.71 -28.84
CA SER A 86 -13.63 10.49 -28.07
C SER A 86 -12.53 9.49 -28.42
N ILE A 87 -11.99 8.81 -27.41
CA ILE A 87 -11.11 7.66 -27.59
C ILE A 87 -11.70 6.45 -26.89
N ASN A 88 -11.70 5.32 -27.59
CA ASN A 88 -12.19 4.04 -27.09
C ASN A 88 -11.04 3.06 -26.93
N MET A 89 -11.04 2.33 -25.83
CA MET A 89 -10.06 1.30 -25.51
C MET A 89 -10.76 0.08 -24.91
N LYS A 90 -10.40 -1.10 -25.42
CA LYS A 90 -10.80 -2.37 -24.82
C LYS A 90 -9.75 -2.82 -23.80
N LEU A 91 -10.17 -3.12 -22.59
CA LEU A 91 -9.35 -3.72 -21.54
C LEU A 91 -10.00 -5.02 -21.07
N THR A 92 -9.21 -6.03 -20.74
CA THR A 92 -9.75 -7.30 -20.22
C THR A 92 -9.27 -7.52 -18.79
N TYR A 93 -10.19 -7.56 -17.83
CA TYR A 93 -9.86 -7.93 -16.46
C TYR A 93 -10.01 -9.44 -16.28
N ARG A 94 -8.90 -10.12 -15.99
CA ARG A 94 -8.87 -11.55 -15.67
C ARG A 94 -8.18 -11.76 -14.32
N ARG A 95 -8.94 -12.23 -13.34
CA ARG A 95 -8.38 -12.67 -12.04
C ARG A 95 -7.31 -13.73 -12.25
N ARG A 96 -6.28 -13.70 -11.39
CA ARG A 96 -5.22 -14.71 -11.37
C ARG A 96 -5.75 -16.03 -10.84
N LYS A 97 -5.22 -17.13 -11.38
CA LYS A 97 -5.53 -18.47 -10.91
C LYS A 97 -4.59 -18.81 -9.76
N THR A 98 -4.93 -18.35 -8.56
CA THR A 98 -4.14 -18.55 -7.36
C THR A 98 -5.03 -18.83 -6.15
N CYS A 99 -4.50 -19.57 -5.18
CA CYS A 99 -5.09 -19.73 -3.84
C CYS A 99 -4.46 -18.79 -2.80
N LEU A 100 -3.52 -17.94 -3.24
CA LEU A 100 -2.85 -16.95 -2.41
C LEU A 100 -3.57 -15.61 -2.48
N ASN A 101 -4.26 -15.24 -1.41
CA ASN A 101 -5.15 -14.08 -1.40
C ASN A 101 -5.00 -13.24 -0.12
N VAL A 102 -5.29 -11.94 -0.23
CA VAL A 102 -5.47 -11.04 0.90
C VAL A 102 -6.95 -10.97 1.25
N VAL A 103 -7.29 -11.08 2.52
CA VAL A 103 -8.65 -10.96 3.05
C VAL A 103 -8.77 -9.65 3.82
N PRO A 104 -9.40 -8.62 3.24
CA PRO A 104 -9.81 -7.45 3.99
C PRO A 104 -10.87 -7.86 5.02
N MET A 105 -10.77 -7.35 6.24
CA MET A 105 -11.72 -7.67 7.29
C MET A 105 -11.93 -6.55 8.30
N TYR A 106 -13.13 -6.52 8.84
CA TYR A 106 -13.53 -5.66 9.95
C TYR A 106 -13.78 -6.52 11.19
N ILE A 107 -13.02 -6.27 12.25
CA ILE A 107 -12.96 -7.11 13.45
C ILE A 107 -13.84 -6.49 14.53
N ILE A 108 -14.95 -7.17 14.83
CA ILE A 108 -15.86 -6.81 15.90
C ILE A 108 -15.51 -7.59 17.17
N ASN A 109 -14.98 -6.89 18.17
CA ASN A 109 -14.66 -7.48 19.47
C ASN A 109 -15.92 -7.81 20.25
N ASN A 110 -15.85 -8.87 21.07
CA ASN A 110 -16.95 -9.29 21.92
C ASN A 110 -17.43 -8.15 22.83
N GLY A 111 -18.75 -7.92 22.85
CA GLY A 111 -19.39 -6.85 23.59
C GLY A 111 -19.29 -5.45 22.96
N HIS A 112 -18.70 -5.30 21.77
CA HIS A 112 -18.74 -4.06 21.00
C HIS A 112 -19.91 -4.07 20.01
N ALA A 113 -20.58 -2.94 19.83
CA ALA A 113 -21.71 -2.82 18.90
C ALA A 113 -21.28 -2.80 17.42
N GLY A 114 -19.98 -2.61 17.16
CA GLY A 114 -19.38 -2.71 15.83
C GLY A 114 -19.33 -1.39 15.07
N GLN A 115 -19.82 -0.28 15.61
CA GLN A 115 -19.67 1.02 14.96
C GLN A 115 -18.27 1.60 15.20
N PHE A 116 -17.63 2.10 14.15
CA PHE A 116 -16.39 2.88 14.32
C PHE A 116 -16.72 4.33 14.71
N GLN A 117 -15.72 5.07 15.18
CA GLN A 117 -15.92 6.49 15.53
C GLN A 117 -16.02 7.36 14.27
N SER A 118 -17.08 8.16 14.18
CA SER A 118 -17.37 9.06 13.06
C SER A 118 -18.17 10.28 13.51
N SER A 119 -18.36 11.25 12.61
CA SER A 119 -19.36 12.30 12.75
C SER A 119 -20.78 11.76 12.55
N GLU A 120 -21.78 12.55 12.93
CA GLU A 120 -23.21 12.18 12.82
C GLU A 120 -23.65 11.99 11.35
N ASP A 121 -23.00 12.67 10.42
CA ASP A 121 -23.30 12.62 8.98
C ASP A 121 -22.61 11.44 8.24
N GLU A 122 -21.73 10.70 8.92
CA GLU A 122 -20.97 9.60 8.32
C GLU A 122 -21.49 8.24 8.81
N ASP A 123 -21.89 7.37 7.87
CA ASP A 123 -22.27 6.00 8.17
C ASP A 123 -21.09 5.25 8.80
N ASN A 124 -21.26 4.83 10.04
CA ASN A 124 -20.27 4.10 10.83
C ASN A 124 -20.59 2.64 11.08
N SER A 125 -21.57 2.09 10.37
CA SER A 125 -21.95 0.69 10.46
C SER A 125 -20.79 -0.25 10.09
N PRO A 126 -20.81 -1.50 10.58
CA PRO A 126 -19.91 -2.55 10.09
C PRO A 126 -19.91 -2.70 8.57
N GLU A 127 -21.07 -2.51 7.93
CA GLU A 127 -21.25 -2.58 6.49
C GLU A 127 -20.50 -1.44 5.78
N SER A 128 -20.63 -0.20 6.26
CA SER A 128 -19.85 0.94 5.78
C SER A 128 -18.34 0.71 5.98
N ALA A 129 -17.94 0.20 7.15
CA ALA A 129 -16.54 -0.13 7.41
C ALA A 129 -15.98 -1.10 6.36
N CYS A 130 -16.72 -2.18 6.07
CA CYS A 130 -16.34 -3.15 5.06
C CYS A 130 -16.21 -2.54 3.65
N LYS A 131 -17.14 -1.67 3.23
CA LYS A 131 -17.04 -0.97 1.94
C LYS A 131 -15.81 -0.08 1.87
N ARG A 132 -15.52 0.70 2.91
CA ARG A 132 -14.35 1.60 2.99
C ARG A 132 -13.04 0.82 2.93
N ILE A 133 -12.94 -0.26 3.70
CA ILE A 133 -11.77 -1.15 3.71
C ILE A 133 -11.58 -1.81 2.35
N LEU A 134 -12.65 -2.26 1.68
CA LEU A 134 -12.57 -2.85 0.36
C LEU A 134 -12.13 -1.83 -0.70
N THR A 135 -12.71 -0.63 -0.71
CA THR A 135 -12.32 0.46 -1.61
C THR A 135 -10.86 0.83 -1.41
N GLY A 136 -10.43 1.01 -0.16
CA GLY A 136 -9.01 1.21 0.17
C GLY A 136 -8.12 0.07 -0.33
N SER A 137 -8.52 -1.18 -0.12
CA SER A 137 -7.76 -2.35 -0.58
C SER A 137 -7.58 -2.38 -2.10
N LYS A 138 -8.61 -1.99 -2.87
CA LYS A 138 -8.52 -1.85 -4.34
C LYS A 138 -7.57 -0.72 -4.76
N LEU A 139 -7.56 0.40 -4.02
CA LEU A 139 -6.60 1.49 -4.24
C LEU A 139 -5.16 1.03 -3.99
N LEU A 140 -4.93 0.23 -2.94
CA LEU A 140 -3.62 -0.37 -2.68
C LEU A 140 -3.20 -1.34 -3.78
N GLN A 141 -4.11 -2.18 -4.29
CA GLN A 141 -3.82 -3.04 -5.43
C GLN A 141 -3.37 -2.24 -6.65
N CYS A 142 -4.13 -1.19 -6.99
CA CYS A 142 -3.85 -0.28 -8.10
C CYS A 142 -2.48 0.40 -7.94
N LEU A 143 -2.20 0.97 -6.76
CA LEU A 143 -0.97 1.69 -6.50
C LEU A 143 0.24 0.76 -6.66
N ILE A 144 0.21 -0.42 -6.05
CA ILE A 144 1.36 -1.33 -6.17
C ILE A 144 1.56 -1.77 -7.62
N ALA A 145 0.51 -2.15 -8.34
CA ALA A 145 0.61 -2.59 -9.74
C ALA A 145 1.25 -1.52 -10.64
N GLU A 146 0.79 -0.28 -10.56
CA GLU A 146 1.33 0.80 -11.37
C GLU A 146 2.73 1.21 -10.92
N LYS A 147 3.04 1.18 -9.62
CA LYS A 147 4.39 1.50 -9.13
C LYS A 147 5.44 0.46 -9.48
N LEU A 148 5.07 -0.82 -9.54
CA LEU A 148 5.95 -1.84 -10.11
C LEU A 148 6.16 -1.62 -11.62
N TYR A 149 5.10 -1.27 -12.35
CA TYR A 149 5.20 -0.97 -13.78
C TYR A 149 6.08 0.25 -14.08
N GLU A 150 5.97 1.31 -13.27
CA GLU A 150 6.81 2.52 -13.37
C GLU A 150 8.31 2.22 -13.12
N GLU A 151 8.64 1.21 -12.31
CA GLU A 151 10.03 0.73 -12.10
C GLU A 151 10.51 -0.19 -13.25
N GLY A 152 9.68 -0.44 -14.26
CA GLY A 152 9.99 -1.28 -15.42
C GLY A 152 9.74 -2.78 -15.19
N LEU A 153 8.93 -3.13 -14.20
CA LEU A 153 8.46 -4.49 -13.94
C LEU A 153 7.07 -4.71 -14.56
N ASP A 154 6.54 -5.92 -14.48
CA ASP A 154 5.15 -6.17 -14.90
C ASP A 154 4.15 -5.54 -13.91
N ARG A 155 2.93 -5.27 -14.39
CA ARG A 155 1.79 -4.85 -13.56
C ARG A 155 1.30 -5.98 -12.65
N LYS A 156 2.01 -6.19 -11.54
CA LYS A 156 1.70 -7.22 -10.55
C LYS A 156 1.19 -6.62 -9.26
N THR A 157 0.23 -7.29 -8.64
CA THR A 157 -0.28 -6.93 -7.31
C THR A 157 -0.85 -8.16 -6.63
N PHE A 158 -1.07 -8.08 -5.31
CA PHE A 158 -1.75 -9.13 -4.57
C PHE A 158 -3.19 -9.32 -5.05
N GLN A 159 -3.79 -10.49 -4.83
CA GLN A 159 -5.19 -10.75 -5.18
C GLN A 159 -6.06 -10.70 -3.93
N LEU A 160 -7.20 -10.00 -4.00
CA LEU A 160 -8.20 -10.02 -2.94
C LEU A 160 -8.98 -11.34 -2.94
N GLU A 161 -9.42 -11.80 -1.77
CA GLU A 161 -10.37 -12.90 -1.67
C GLU A 161 -11.76 -12.40 -2.05
N ASN A 162 -12.30 -12.94 -3.14
CA ASN A 162 -13.64 -12.67 -3.68
C ASN A 162 -13.99 -11.20 -3.98
N ASP A 163 -13.04 -10.27 -3.88
CA ASP A 163 -13.28 -8.81 -3.89
C ASP A 163 -14.29 -8.37 -2.81
N GLU A 164 -14.23 -9.00 -1.64
CA GLU A 164 -15.11 -8.72 -0.49
C GLU A 164 -14.31 -8.38 0.77
N CYS A 165 -14.96 -7.67 1.70
CA CYS A 165 -14.44 -7.47 3.05
C CYS A 165 -15.30 -8.26 4.05
N VAL A 166 -14.65 -9.02 4.94
CA VAL A 166 -15.33 -9.94 5.86
C VAL A 166 -15.51 -9.31 7.24
N ILE A 167 -16.71 -9.43 7.82
CA ILE A 167 -16.90 -9.12 9.24
C ILE A 167 -16.45 -10.31 10.08
N PHE A 168 -15.38 -10.14 10.85
CA PHE A 168 -14.86 -11.14 11.77
C PHE A 168 -15.28 -10.81 13.20
N ARG A 169 -16.00 -11.72 13.87
CA ARG A 169 -16.39 -11.55 15.27
C ARG A 169 -15.37 -12.24 16.19
N SER A 170 -14.61 -11.44 16.92
CA SER A 170 -13.59 -11.91 17.86
C SER A 170 -14.20 -12.20 19.23
N ASN A 171 -13.70 -13.25 19.90
CA ASN A 171 -14.05 -13.56 21.29
C ASN A 171 -13.38 -12.61 22.29
N LEU A 172 -12.36 -11.85 21.86
CA LEU A 172 -11.68 -10.86 22.69
C LEU A 172 -12.66 -9.76 23.10
N ASN A 173 -12.86 -9.57 24.41
CA ASN A 173 -13.69 -8.48 24.92
C ASN A 173 -13.10 -7.12 24.54
N TYR A 174 -13.95 -6.20 24.05
CA TYR A 174 -13.51 -4.90 23.56
C TYR A 174 -12.81 -4.03 24.62
N LYS A 175 -13.21 -4.11 25.90
CA LYS A 175 -12.55 -3.37 26.98
C LYS A 175 -11.13 -3.89 27.22
N SER A 176 -10.93 -5.20 27.08
CA SER A 176 -9.61 -5.81 27.18
C SER A 176 -8.75 -5.47 25.96
N ALA A 177 -9.32 -5.54 24.75
CA ALA A 177 -8.63 -5.15 23.51
C ALA A 177 -8.08 -3.71 23.59
N ARG A 178 -8.88 -2.78 24.12
CA ARG A 178 -8.50 -1.37 24.30
C ARG A 178 -7.34 -1.12 25.28
N ARG A 179 -7.05 -2.07 26.17
CA ARG A 179 -5.96 -1.98 27.17
C ARG A 179 -4.69 -2.69 26.74
N MET A 180 -4.75 -3.54 25.70
CA MET A 180 -3.59 -4.24 25.18
C MET A 180 -2.69 -3.28 24.42
N ASN A 181 -1.38 -3.53 24.45
CA ASN A 181 -0.47 -2.89 23.50
C ASN A 181 -0.64 -3.49 22.09
N GLN A 182 0.01 -2.88 21.11
CA GLN A 182 -0.15 -3.27 19.71
C GLN A 182 0.29 -4.73 19.44
N GLU A 183 1.41 -5.16 20.04
CA GLU A 183 1.96 -6.51 19.84
C GLU A 183 1.06 -7.58 20.45
N GLU A 184 0.57 -7.34 21.67
CA GLU A 184 -0.37 -8.24 22.36
C GLU A 184 -1.66 -8.42 21.54
N LEU A 185 -2.22 -7.31 21.06
CA LEU A 185 -3.45 -7.29 20.29
C LEU A 185 -3.27 -7.99 18.93
N TRP A 186 -2.18 -7.68 18.22
CA TRP A 186 -1.81 -8.33 16.95
C TRP A 186 -1.61 -9.84 17.13
N ALA A 187 -0.87 -10.25 18.17
CA ALA A 187 -0.59 -11.66 18.42
C ALA A 187 -1.85 -12.43 18.84
N TYR A 188 -2.73 -11.82 19.64
CA TYR A 188 -4.01 -12.43 20.01
C TYR A 188 -4.89 -12.65 18.78
N LEU A 189 -5.17 -11.57 18.04
CA LEU A 189 -6.09 -11.62 16.90
C LEU A 189 -5.52 -12.47 15.76
N GLY A 190 -4.21 -12.41 15.51
CA GLY A 190 -3.55 -13.29 14.56
C GLY A 190 -3.75 -14.77 14.87
N ARG A 191 -3.55 -15.19 16.14
CA ARG A 191 -3.81 -16.58 16.57
C ARG A 191 -5.29 -16.94 16.45
N GLU A 192 -6.18 -16.04 16.82
CA GLU A 192 -7.62 -16.29 16.76
C GLU A 192 -8.11 -16.47 15.31
N ILE A 193 -7.69 -15.58 14.40
CA ILE A 193 -8.00 -15.69 12.97
C ILE A 193 -7.49 -17.02 12.42
N MET A 194 -6.25 -17.40 12.72
CA MET A 194 -5.66 -18.65 12.22
C MET A 194 -6.34 -19.91 12.76
N ARG A 195 -6.93 -19.87 13.95
CA ARG A 195 -7.72 -20.98 14.54
C ARG A 195 -9.17 -20.99 14.09
N SER A 196 -9.64 -19.94 13.42
CA SER A 196 -11.01 -19.81 12.94
C SER A 196 -11.23 -20.54 11.61
N LYS A 197 -12.49 -20.61 11.16
CA LYS A 197 -12.87 -21.21 9.87
C LYS A 197 -12.27 -20.50 8.65
N ILE A 198 -11.92 -19.22 8.76
CA ILE A 198 -11.30 -18.46 7.66
C ILE A 198 -9.78 -18.60 7.67
N GLY A 199 -9.20 -19.12 8.76
CA GLY A 199 -7.76 -19.29 8.98
C GLY A 199 -7.13 -20.21 7.94
N CYS A 200 -6.09 -19.70 7.27
CA CYS A 200 -5.40 -20.40 6.20
C CYS A 200 -4.01 -19.79 5.97
N GLY A 201 -2.97 -20.62 5.87
CA GLY A 201 -1.58 -20.17 5.62
C GLY A 201 -1.34 -19.65 4.20
N ASN A 202 -2.27 -19.92 3.27
CA ASN A 202 -2.28 -19.36 1.93
C ASN A 202 -2.95 -17.98 1.89
N LYS A 203 -3.45 -17.47 3.01
CA LYS A 203 -4.08 -16.16 3.08
C LYS A 203 -3.24 -15.20 3.91
N LYS A 204 -3.36 -13.91 3.58
CA LYS A 204 -2.94 -12.80 4.43
C LYS A 204 -4.18 -11.99 4.79
N TYR A 205 -4.17 -11.36 5.95
CA TYR A 205 -5.34 -10.65 6.49
C TYR A 205 -5.01 -9.17 6.64
N LEU A 206 -5.92 -8.32 6.17
CA LEU A 206 -5.88 -6.89 6.40
C LEU A 206 -7.06 -6.54 7.33
N GLY A 207 -6.78 -6.42 8.62
CA GLY A 207 -7.79 -6.27 9.66
C GLY A 207 -7.92 -4.85 10.18
N PHE A 208 -9.16 -4.42 10.44
CA PHE A 208 -9.47 -3.16 11.12
C PHE A 208 -10.28 -3.42 12.39
N LEU A 209 -9.80 -2.92 13.52
CA LEU A 209 -10.43 -3.09 14.83
C LEU A 209 -11.59 -2.13 15.00
N SER A 210 -12.80 -2.66 15.20
CA SER A 210 -14.00 -1.84 15.41
C SER A 210 -13.97 -0.99 16.68
N CYS A 211 -13.28 -1.47 17.72
CA CYS A 211 -13.34 -0.86 19.04
C CYS A 211 -12.23 0.16 19.29
N THR A 212 -11.50 0.63 18.28
CA THR A 212 -10.57 1.75 18.45
C THR A 212 -11.37 3.00 18.83
N LYS A 213 -10.94 3.70 19.89
CA LYS A 213 -11.65 4.89 20.39
C LYS A 213 -10.67 6.01 20.70
N TYR A 214 -10.81 7.10 19.97
CA TYR A 214 -10.12 8.36 20.24
C TYR A 214 -10.88 9.16 21.30
N ASN A 215 -10.16 9.68 22.30
CA ASN A 215 -10.70 10.45 23.42
C ASN A 215 -9.98 11.81 23.55
N GLY A 216 -10.04 12.65 22.52
CA GLY A 216 -9.36 13.96 22.49
C GLY A 216 -9.84 14.95 23.56
N ASP A 217 -11.09 14.88 24.00
CA ASP A 217 -11.64 15.75 25.06
C ASP A 217 -10.91 15.63 26.41
N LYS A 218 -10.11 14.57 26.63
CA LYS A 218 -9.41 14.33 27.89
C LYS A 218 -8.13 15.16 28.06
N LYS A 219 -7.53 15.65 26.96
CA LYS A 219 -6.21 16.32 26.99
C LYS A 219 -5.99 17.19 25.75
N LEU A 220 -5.28 18.30 25.90
CA LEU A 220 -4.76 19.04 24.74
C LEU A 220 -3.78 18.16 23.95
N ILE A 221 -4.00 18.04 22.64
CA ILE A 221 -3.19 17.22 21.73
C ILE A 221 -2.26 18.12 20.93
N GLN A 222 -0.95 18.02 21.19
CA GLN A 222 0.06 18.80 20.48
C GLN A 222 0.98 17.92 19.63
N THR A 223 1.29 16.70 20.09
CA THR A 223 2.17 15.78 19.39
C THR A 223 1.46 14.50 18.97
N TYR A 224 2.11 13.73 18.09
CA TYR A 224 1.69 12.38 17.72
C TYR A 224 1.59 11.47 18.96
N GLU A 225 2.56 11.52 19.88
CA GLU A 225 2.54 10.69 21.08
C GLU A 225 1.36 11.01 22.00
N ASP A 226 0.97 12.28 22.09
CA ASP A 226 -0.23 12.69 22.84
C ASP A 226 -1.49 12.09 22.23
N MET A 227 -1.61 12.15 20.90
CA MET A 227 -2.73 11.54 20.18
C MET A 227 -2.82 10.03 20.44
N ILE A 228 -1.69 9.31 20.36
CA ILE A 228 -1.69 7.86 20.61
C ILE A 228 -2.07 7.53 22.06
N LYS A 229 -1.59 8.30 23.04
CA LYS A 229 -1.90 8.10 24.47
C LYS A 229 -3.40 8.23 24.79
N VAL A 230 -4.14 9.05 24.04
CA VAL A 230 -5.59 9.20 24.22
C VAL A 230 -6.43 8.28 23.32
N THR A 231 -5.77 7.49 22.47
CA THR A 231 -6.42 6.55 21.55
C THR A 231 -6.36 5.13 22.11
N GLU A 232 -7.50 4.66 22.61
CA GLU A 232 -7.66 3.29 23.10
C GLU A 232 -7.76 2.32 21.92
N GLY A 233 -7.10 1.16 22.01
CA GLY A 233 -7.09 0.18 20.92
C GLY A 233 -6.46 0.72 19.62
N HIS A 234 -5.54 1.68 19.73
CA HIS A 234 -4.71 2.11 18.62
C HIS A 234 -3.77 0.97 18.20
N ILE A 235 -3.71 0.71 16.90
CA ILE A 235 -2.83 -0.28 16.31
C ILE A 235 -2.55 0.08 14.85
N ALA A 236 -1.30 -0.08 14.44
CA ALA A 236 -0.84 -0.06 13.06
C ALA A 236 0.37 -0.98 13.01
N LEU A 237 0.12 -2.29 12.80
CA LEU A 237 1.16 -3.30 12.90
C LEU A 237 0.99 -4.41 11.86
N GLY A 238 2.05 -4.65 11.11
CA GLY A 238 2.16 -5.64 10.05
C GLY A 238 3.32 -6.60 10.23
N GLY A 239 3.10 -7.82 9.78
CA GLY A 239 4.10 -8.88 9.73
C GLY A 239 3.46 -10.23 9.45
N GLY A 240 4.26 -11.22 9.05
CA GLY A 240 3.80 -12.58 8.82
C GLY A 240 2.54 -12.65 7.93
N GLY A 241 1.41 -13.03 8.52
CA GLY A 241 0.12 -13.16 7.82
C GLY A 241 -0.90 -12.04 8.08
N LEU A 242 -0.60 -11.03 8.90
CA LEU A 242 -1.60 -10.05 9.36
C LEU A 242 -1.03 -8.62 9.35
N ALA A 243 -1.76 -7.72 8.68
CA ALA A 243 -1.66 -6.28 8.88
C ALA A 243 -2.91 -5.82 9.63
N LEU A 244 -2.74 -5.19 10.80
CA LEU A 244 -3.82 -4.84 11.71
C LEU A 244 -3.82 -3.35 12.03
N PHE A 245 -5.00 -2.74 11.92
CA PHE A 245 -5.21 -1.30 12.04
C PHE A 245 -6.35 -0.95 12.99
N GLY A 246 -6.25 0.22 13.63
CA GLY A 246 -7.36 0.83 14.32
C GLY A 246 -8.30 1.58 13.36
N SER A 247 -9.59 1.64 13.67
CA SER A 247 -10.59 2.29 12.79
C SER A 247 -10.79 3.79 13.04
N ALA A 248 -9.93 4.44 13.83
CA ALA A 248 -10.16 5.81 14.32
C ALA A 248 -10.26 6.88 13.21
N CYS A 249 -9.63 6.66 12.06
CA CYS A 249 -9.66 7.58 10.92
C CYS A 249 -10.49 7.05 9.75
N LEU A 250 -11.16 5.91 9.90
CA LEU A 250 -11.89 5.23 8.82
C LEU A 250 -13.05 6.09 8.28
N TYR A 251 -13.60 7.00 9.08
CA TYR A 251 -14.63 7.95 8.67
C TYR A 251 -14.21 8.89 7.53
N THR A 252 -12.90 9.07 7.31
CA THR A 252 -12.37 9.88 6.20
C THR A 252 -12.28 9.10 4.88
N TRP A 253 -12.40 7.77 4.92
CA TRP A 253 -12.19 6.92 3.75
C TRP A 253 -13.45 6.87 2.86
N PRO A 254 -13.31 6.77 1.53
CA PRO A 254 -14.43 6.62 0.61
C PRO A 254 -15.11 5.25 0.76
N GLU A 255 -16.45 5.21 0.73
CA GLU A 255 -17.18 3.92 0.64
C GLU A 255 -17.09 3.31 -0.76
N LYS A 256 -17.00 4.15 -1.80
CA LYS A 256 -17.03 3.75 -3.21
C LYS A 256 -15.95 4.43 -4.03
N VAL A 257 -15.60 3.85 -5.17
CA VAL A 257 -14.52 4.35 -6.05
C VAL A 257 -14.80 5.76 -6.57
N GLU A 258 -16.07 6.09 -6.84
CA GLU A 258 -16.47 7.40 -7.37
C GLU A 258 -16.20 8.53 -6.36
N GLU A 259 -16.09 8.20 -5.08
CA GLU A 259 -15.85 9.15 -4.01
C GLU A 259 -14.36 9.43 -3.76
N VAL A 260 -13.46 8.64 -4.34
CA VAL A 260 -12.03 8.64 -3.98
C VAL A 260 -11.40 10.01 -4.21
N VAL A 261 -11.63 10.63 -5.36
CA VAL A 261 -11.04 11.94 -5.71
C VAL A 261 -11.53 13.01 -4.74
N ARG A 262 -12.85 13.14 -4.56
CA ARG A 262 -13.42 14.13 -3.63
C ARG A 262 -12.96 13.92 -2.19
N ARG A 263 -12.72 12.68 -1.75
CA ARG A 263 -12.22 12.38 -0.41
C ARG A 263 -10.75 12.74 -0.25
N PHE A 264 -9.91 12.54 -1.27
CA PHE A 264 -8.53 13.04 -1.24
C PHE A 264 -8.44 14.58 -1.22
N GLU A 265 -9.37 15.25 -1.90
CA GLU A 265 -9.44 16.71 -1.99
C GLU A 265 -10.29 17.37 -0.87
N ASP A 266 -10.75 16.58 0.10
CA ASP A 266 -11.59 17.07 1.20
C ASP A 266 -10.76 17.91 2.18
N ASN A 267 -10.91 19.23 2.07
CA ASN A 267 -10.23 20.22 2.90
C ASN A 267 -10.95 20.49 4.24
N THR A 268 -11.99 19.71 4.59
CA THR A 268 -12.68 19.85 5.88
C THR A 268 -11.68 19.66 7.03
N PRO A 269 -11.54 20.63 7.95
CA PRO A 269 -10.63 20.51 9.08
C PRO A 269 -11.04 19.39 10.03
N VAL A 270 -10.06 18.66 10.56
CA VAL A 270 -10.31 17.66 11.61
C VAL A 270 -10.56 18.39 12.94
N ASP A 271 -11.74 18.18 13.54
CA ASP A 271 -12.00 18.56 14.93
C ASP A 271 -11.21 17.63 15.86
N LYS A 272 -10.00 18.07 16.23
CA LYS A 272 -9.05 17.29 17.03
C LYS A 272 -9.51 17.03 18.47
N GLN A 273 -10.61 17.64 18.93
CA GLN A 273 -11.19 17.28 20.23
C GLN A 273 -12.01 15.99 20.10
N LYS A 274 -12.72 15.85 18.98
CA LYS A 274 -13.65 14.72 18.73
C LYS A 274 -13.05 13.56 17.96
N PHE A 275 -12.13 13.84 17.04
CA PHE A 275 -11.60 12.88 16.07
C PHE A 275 -10.08 12.84 16.04
N MET A 276 -9.56 11.65 15.76
CA MET A 276 -8.13 11.43 15.57
C MET A 276 -7.67 12.14 14.28
N ASP A 277 -6.55 12.85 14.36
CA ASP A 277 -5.91 13.56 13.25
C ASP A 277 -4.60 12.86 12.85
N ASP A 278 -4.71 11.73 12.16
CA ASP A 278 -3.55 11.02 11.61
C ASP A 278 -3.25 11.50 10.18
N SER A 279 -2.95 12.79 10.05
CA SER A 279 -2.77 13.47 8.76
C SER A 279 -1.35 13.97 8.52
N CYS A 280 -0.39 13.59 9.39
CA CYS A 280 0.96 14.15 9.39
C CYS A 280 0.92 15.70 9.56
N TYR A 281 0.16 16.18 10.55
CA TYR A 281 -0.04 17.60 10.89
C TYR A 281 -0.72 18.48 9.84
N ARG A 282 -1.27 17.91 8.76
CA ARG A 282 -1.97 18.67 7.70
C ARG A 282 -3.43 18.99 8.06
N SER A 283 -4.01 18.28 9.02
CA SER A 283 -5.25 18.60 9.74
C SER A 283 -6.54 18.66 8.91
N THR A 284 -6.63 17.94 7.79
CA THR A 284 -7.85 17.86 6.96
C THR A 284 -8.29 16.42 6.73
N TYR A 285 -9.56 16.19 6.39
CA TYR A 285 -10.10 14.86 6.11
C TYR A 285 -9.32 14.16 4.99
N GLY A 286 -9.05 14.85 3.88
CA GLY A 286 -8.33 14.26 2.74
C GLY A 286 -6.87 13.92 3.04
N THR A 287 -6.19 14.72 3.85
CA THR A 287 -4.82 14.42 4.29
C THR A 287 -4.76 13.33 5.36
N CYS A 288 -5.80 13.20 6.19
CA CYS A 288 -5.96 12.07 7.10
C CYS A 288 -6.24 10.76 6.35
N PHE A 289 -7.14 10.77 5.36
CA PHE A 289 -7.35 9.64 4.46
C PHE A 289 -6.04 9.24 3.75
N THR A 290 -5.29 10.23 3.23
CA THR A 290 -4.00 10.01 2.57
C THR A 290 -3.00 9.28 3.46
N THR A 291 -2.67 9.83 4.63
CA THR A 291 -1.66 9.27 5.51
C THR A 291 -2.08 7.90 6.02
N THR A 292 -3.36 7.72 6.39
CA THR A 292 -3.84 6.43 6.90
C THR A 292 -3.90 5.35 5.83
N LEU A 293 -4.29 5.65 4.59
CA LEU A 293 -4.20 4.69 3.47
C LEU A 293 -2.73 4.31 3.19
N GLY A 294 -1.82 5.28 3.29
CA GLY A 294 -0.38 5.07 3.14
C GLY A 294 0.23 4.20 4.24
N SER A 295 -0.17 4.42 5.50
CA SER A 295 0.21 3.57 6.63
C SER A 295 -0.32 2.15 6.45
N VAL A 296 -1.54 1.99 5.92
CA VAL A 296 -2.11 0.68 5.58
C VAL A 296 -1.29 -0.04 4.52
N LEU A 297 -0.84 0.66 3.49
CA LEU A 297 0.09 0.11 2.50
C LEU A 297 1.40 -0.37 3.14
N HIS A 298 1.97 0.43 4.03
CA HIS A 298 3.24 0.14 4.70
C HIS A 298 3.17 -1.17 5.50
N GLU A 299 2.19 -1.32 6.40
CA GLU A 299 2.09 -2.55 7.20
C GLU A 299 1.65 -3.75 6.36
N LEU A 300 0.82 -3.54 5.34
CA LEU A 300 0.47 -4.61 4.40
C LEU A 300 1.73 -5.11 3.67
N CYS A 301 2.64 -4.21 3.30
CA CYS A 301 3.92 -4.55 2.68
C CYS A 301 4.86 -5.34 3.61
N HIS A 302 4.83 -5.11 4.93
CA HIS A 302 5.51 -6.00 5.88
C HIS A 302 5.00 -7.43 5.82
N THR A 303 3.72 -7.64 5.51
CA THR A 303 3.21 -9.01 5.28
C THR A 303 3.75 -9.60 3.98
N PHE A 304 4.24 -8.81 3.04
CA PHE A 304 4.93 -9.27 1.83
C PHE A 304 6.45 -9.25 1.97
N ASP A 305 6.92 -9.45 3.21
CA ASP A 305 8.32 -9.61 3.59
C ASP A 305 9.20 -8.37 3.33
N LEU A 306 8.61 -7.19 3.11
CA LEU A 306 9.38 -5.94 3.01
C LEU A 306 9.86 -5.48 4.40
N GLY A 307 11.13 -5.11 4.50
CA GLY A 307 11.71 -4.43 5.67
C GLY A 307 11.57 -2.91 5.55
N HIS A 308 11.91 -2.19 6.62
CA HIS A 308 11.98 -0.73 6.54
C HIS A 308 13.12 -0.27 5.64
N THR A 309 12.94 0.88 5.00
CA THR A 309 13.98 1.54 4.21
C THR A 309 14.20 2.95 4.72
N HIS A 310 15.23 3.63 4.22
CA HIS A 310 15.51 5.05 4.57
C HIS A 310 14.73 6.06 3.71
N GLU A 311 13.91 5.57 2.78
CA GLU A 311 13.16 6.36 1.81
C GLU A 311 12.00 5.56 1.21
N GLY A 312 11.07 6.22 0.51
CA GLY A 312 9.95 5.57 -0.17
C GLY A 312 8.86 5.07 0.77
N ILE A 313 7.98 4.19 0.27
CA ILE A 313 6.80 3.68 1.00
C ILE A 313 7.15 2.90 2.27
N MET A 314 8.32 2.23 2.32
CA MET A 314 8.79 1.54 3.53
C MET A 314 9.55 2.45 4.51
N ASP A 315 9.50 3.78 4.26
CA ASP A 315 9.78 4.87 5.20
C ASP A 315 8.53 5.77 5.27
N ARG A 316 8.65 7.10 5.29
CA ARG A 316 7.54 8.07 5.29
C ARG A 316 7.09 8.53 3.90
N GLY A 317 7.59 7.91 2.83
CA GLY A 317 7.22 8.24 1.44
C GLY A 317 5.73 7.97 1.12
N PHE A 318 4.98 7.35 2.04
CA PHE A 318 3.56 7.12 1.89
C PHE A 318 2.66 8.32 2.29
N ASP A 319 3.20 9.34 2.96
CA ASP A 319 2.39 10.46 3.48
C ASP A 319 1.69 11.28 2.39
N ASN A 320 2.15 11.19 1.15
CA ASN A 320 1.62 11.93 0.01
C ASN A 320 1.07 11.04 -1.11
N ILE A 321 0.66 9.81 -0.80
CA ILE A 321 0.17 8.86 -1.82
C ILE A 321 -1.05 9.36 -2.61
N HIS A 322 -1.80 10.36 -2.13
CA HIS A 322 -2.85 11.01 -2.91
C HIS A 322 -2.32 11.58 -4.23
N LYS A 323 -1.07 12.08 -4.25
CA LYS A 323 -0.42 12.59 -5.46
C LYS A 323 -0.34 11.54 -6.56
N PHE A 324 -0.35 10.24 -6.23
CA PHE A 324 -0.45 9.19 -7.23
C PHE A 324 -1.83 9.20 -7.90
N PHE A 325 -2.90 9.32 -7.12
CA PHE A 325 -4.30 9.21 -7.57
C PHE A 325 -4.87 10.49 -8.20
N VAL A 326 -4.50 11.66 -7.68
CA VAL A 326 -5.03 12.97 -8.16
C VAL A 326 -3.96 13.75 -8.92
N VAL A 327 -4.39 14.69 -9.77
CA VAL A 327 -3.48 15.65 -10.41
C VAL A 327 -3.31 16.83 -9.48
N THR A 328 -2.13 16.96 -8.88
CA THR A 328 -1.84 18.09 -8.01
C THR A 328 -1.45 19.32 -8.83
N ASN A 329 -2.23 20.39 -8.73
CA ASN A 329 -1.73 21.71 -9.11
C ASN A 329 -0.57 22.05 -8.15
N SER A 330 0.58 22.43 -8.70
CA SER A 330 1.88 22.61 -8.03
C SER A 330 1.94 23.72 -6.96
N SER A 331 0.80 24.13 -6.40
CA SER A 331 0.64 25.25 -5.46
C SER A 331 0.68 24.84 -3.98
N LEU A 332 0.57 23.54 -3.64
CA LEU A 332 0.64 23.05 -2.25
C LEU A 332 2.00 22.41 -1.96
N ASN A 333 3.09 23.10 -2.29
CA ASN A 333 4.42 22.71 -1.82
C ASN A 333 4.60 23.20 -0.38
N VAL A 334 4.03 22.44 0.57
CA VAL A 334 4.58 22.46 1.93
C VAL A 334 5.95 21.80 1.84
N ASP A 335 7.01 22.51 2.22
CA ASP A 335 8.38 22.02 2.14
C ASP A 335 8.51 20.70 2.92
N PRO A 336 8.84 19.58 2.26
CA PRO A 336 9.07 18.30 2.93
C PRO A 336 10.11 18.37 4.06
N ALA A 337 11.05 19.33 4.00
CA ALA A 337 12.05 19.55 5.04
C ALA A 337 11.46 20.10 6.35
N ASP A 338 10.43 20.95 6.29
CA ASP A 338 9.77 21.53 7.48
C ASP A 338 8.90 20.47 8.19
N LEU A 339 8.23 19.61 7.43
CA LEU A 339 7.51 18.43 7.95
C LEU A 339 8.46 17.43 8.62
N ARG A 340 9.61 17.15 7.99
CA ARG A 340 10.64 16.23 8.53
C ARG A 340 11.26 16.75 9.82
N SER A 341 11.53 18.05 9.91
CA SER A 341 12.07 18.72 11.11
C SER A 341 11.13 18.65 12.33
N ARG A 342 9.82 18.88 12.11
CA ARG A 342 8.80 18.85 13.18
C ARG A 342 8.44 17.43 13.66
N TYR A 343 8.72 16.40 12.85
CA TYR A 343 8.50 14.99 13.22
C TYR A 343 9.75 14.31 13.82
N LEU A 344 10.96 14.66 13.37
CA LEU A 344 12.21 14.13 13.93
C LEU A 344 12.38 14.47 15.42
N SER A 345 11.73 15.53 15.89
CA SER A 345 11.66 15.91 17.30
C SER A 345 10.69 15.06 18.13
N ALA A 346 9.78 14.30 17.50
CA ALA A 346 8.77 13.49 18.17
C ALA A 346 9.12 11.98 18.19
N ASN A 347 9.75 11.44 17.13
CA ASN A 347 10.08 10.01 17.01
C ASN A 347 11.58 9.72 16.87
N LEU A 348 12.37 10.12 17.87
CA LEU A 348 13.77 9.71 17.98
C LEU A 348 13.87 8.23 18.45
N VAL A 349 13.97 7.33 17.47
CA VAL A 349 15.13 6.44 17.36
C VAL A 349 15.58 6.41 15.90
N VAL A 350 15.96 7.57 15.36
CA VAL A 350 16.88 7.59 14.21
C VAL A 350 18.25 7.25 14.78
N ASN A 351 18.58 5.97 14.85
CA ASN A 351 19.98 5.59 14.94
C ASN A 351 20.61 6.02 13.61
N THR A 352 21.37 7.11 13.65
CA THR A 352 22.37 7.43 12.63
C THR A 352 23.43 6.33 12.64
N MET A 353 23.10 5.18 12.06
CA MET A 353 24.10 4.16 11.79
C MET A 353 25.01 4.71 10.69
N ILE A 354 26.32 4.72 10.98
CA ILE A 354 27.37 5.00 10.01
C ILE A 354 27.26 3.91 8.94
N ARG A 355 26.87 4.30 7.73
CA ARG A 355 26.67 3.41 6.59
C ARG A 355 28.01 2.85 6.13
N ASN A 356 28.07 1.56 5.79
CA ASN A 356 29.28 0.98 5.21
C ASN A 356 29.33 1.28 3.69
N PRO A 357 30.28 2.10 3.20
CA PRO A 357 30.38 2.45 1.78
C PRO A 357 30.70 1.27 0.86
N ASN A 358 31.14 0.13 1.40
CA ASN A 358 31.43 -1.08 0.62
C ASN A 358 30.18 -1.91 0.29
N CYS A 359 29.04 -1.64 0.95
CA CYS A 359 27.77 -2.29 0.63
C CYS A 359 27.10 -1.55 -0.52
N VAL A 360 26.86 -2.25 -1.63
CA VAL A 360 26.34 -1.64 -2.85
C VAL A 360 24.97 -1.03 -2.58
N HIS A 361 24.87 0.28 -2.75
CA HIS A 361 23.61 0.97 -2.94
C HIS A 361 23.46 1.26 -4.43
N ASN A 362 22.62 0.49 -5.12
CA ASN A 362 22.14 0.89 -6.43
C ASN A 362 21.07 2.00 -6.27
N SER A 363 21.45 3.14 -5.70
CA SER A 363 20.73 4.39 -5.97
C SER A 363 21.12 4.83 -7.37
N GLN A 364 20.64 4.11 -8.39
CA GLN A 364 20.59 4.71 -9.72
C GLN A 364 19.89 6.05 -9.57
N PHE A 365 20.41 7.10 -10.20
CA PHE A 365 19.74 8.39 -10.34
C PHE A 365 18.31 8.13 -10.84
N ARG A 366 17.35 8.08 -9.92
CA ARG A 366 15.96 7.83 -10.24
C ARG A 366 15.42 9.12 -10.82
N LYS A 367 14.75 9.01 -11.97
CA LYS A 367 13.88 10.10 -12.44
C LYS A 367 12.88 10.34 -11.31
N LYS A 368 12.90 11.55 -10.74
CA LYS A 368 11.94 11.95 -9.71
C LYS A 368 10.54 11.75 -10.30
N SER A 369 9.74 10.84 -9.73
CA SER A 369 8.36 10.67 -10.15
C SER A 369 7.59 11.95 -9.82
N GLU A 370 6.57 12.29 -10.60
CA GLU A 370 5.77 13.50 -10.36
C GLU A 370 5.08 13.49 -8.98
N ASP A 371 4.86 12.31 -8.39
CA ASP A 371 4.11 12.12 -7.15
C ASP A 371 4.98 11.82 -5.91
N ASP A 372 6.31 11.73 -6.04
CA ASP A 372 7.26 11.31 -5.00
C ASP A 372 6.94 9.95 -4.32
N THR A 373 5.98 9.18 -4.84
CA THR A 373 5.51 7.90 -4.27
C THR A 373 6.21 6.75 -4.97
N TYR A 374 7.01 5.96 -4.25
CA TYR A 374 7.75 4.83 -4.83
C TYR A 374 8.15 3.77 -3.81
N PHE A 375 8.42 2.56 -4.31
CA PHE A 375 9.15 1.53 -3.58
C PHE A 375 10.65 1.65 -3.89
N THR A 376 11.53 1.35 -2.92
CA THR A 376 12.96 1.20 -3.22
C THR A 376 13.15 0.07 -4.24
N ARG A 377 14.31 0.04 -4.90
CA ARG A 377 14.55 -0.94 -5.96
C ARG A 377 14.46 -2.37 -5.44
N SER A 378 15.06 -2.66 -4.28
CA SER A 378 14.98 -3.99 -3.66
C SER A 378 13.54 -4.36 -3.31
N CYS A 379 12.78 -3.46 -2.68
CA CYS A 379 11.36 -3.66 -2.37
C CYS A 379 10.51 -3.96 -3.61
N SER A 380 10.73 -3.23 -4.71
CA SER A 380 9.99 -3.44 -5.97
C SER A 380 10.24 -4.84 -6.54
N PHE A 381 11.48 -5.31 -6.47
CA PHE A 381 11.83 -6.66 -6.91
C PHE A 381 11.25 -7.72 -5.98
N ILE A 382 11.34 -7.54 -4.66
CA ILE A 382 10.69 -8.43 -3.68
C ILE A 382 9.21 -8.58 -3.99
N LEU A 383 8.46 -7.48 -4.12
CA LEU A 383 7.03 -7.58 -4.44
C LEU A 383 6.78 -8.27 -5.79
N SER A 384 7.58 -8.00 -6.82
CA SER A 384 7.37 -8.56 -8.16
C SER A 384 7.61 -10.08 -8.26
N TYR A 385 8.47 -10.64 -7.41
CA TYR A 385 8.76 -12.07 -7.35
C TYR A 385 8.11 -12.79 -6.17
N HIS A 386 7.55 -12.05 -5.21
CA HIS A 386 6.83 -12.62 -4.08
C HIS A 386 5.63 -13.48 -4.54
N LYS A 387 5.42 -14.62 -3.89
CA LYS A 387 4.41 -15.62 -4.28
C LYS A 387 2.97 -15.09 -4.32
N PHE A 388 2.63 -14.11 -3.47
CA PHE A 388 1.29 -13.48 -3.49
C PHE A 388 1.03 -12.60 -4.72
N PHE A 389 2.06 -12.30 -5.52
CA PHE A 389 2.00 -11.43 -6.70
C PHE A 389 2.09 -12.22 -8.02
N ASN A 390 2.33 -13.53 -7.92
CA ASN A 390 2.52 -14.42 -9.07
C ASN A 390 1.58 -15.64 -9.01
N ASP A 391 1.39 -16.30 -10.15
CA ASP A 391 0.69 -17.59 -10.21
C ASP A 391 1.62 -18.67 -9.65
N TYR A 392 1.55 -18.89 -8.34
CA TYR A 392 2.46 -19.79 -7.65
C TYR A 392 2.07 -21.26 -7.92
N ILE A 393 2.96 -21.99 -8.58
CA ILE A 393 2.86 -23.44 -8.76
C ILE A 393 3.76 -24.08 -7.70
N HIS A 394 3.21 -24.98 -6.87
CA HIS A 394 4.02 -25.75 -5.91
C HIS A 394 5.21 -26.40 -6.62
N GLN A 395 6.42 -26.11 -6.15
CA GLN A 395 7.64 -26.52 -6.84
C GLN A 395 8.11 -27.94 -6.49
N ASN A 396 8.84 -28.52 -7.45
CA ASN A 396 9.47 -29.84 -7.38
C ASN A 396 10.40 -30.02 -6.17
N SER A 397 10.55 -31.27 -5.74
CA SER A 397 11.35 -31.72 -4.59
C SER A 397 12.87 -31.43 -4.68
N SER A 398 13.39 -30.93 -5.80
CA SER A 398 14.81 -30.63 -6.01
C SER A 398 15.19 -29.14 -5.90
N TYR A 399 14.26 -28.26 -5.49
CA TYR A 399 14.51 -26.82 -5.30
C TYR A 399 15.51 -26.55 -4.16
N ILE A 400 16.51 -25.69 -4.43
CA ILE A 400 17.50 -25.27 -3.43
C ILE A 400 17.62 -23.76 -3.46
N LEU A 401 17.32 -23.12 -2.33
CA LEU A 401 17.76 -21.77 -1.97
C LEU A 401 18.42 -21.87 -0.59
N LYS A 402 19.72 -21.54 -0.51
CA LYS A 402 20.53 -21.69 0.71
C LYS A 402 21.49 -20.53 0.88
N PHE A 403 21.76 -20.20 2.14
CA PHE A 403 22.82 -19.30 2.56
C PHE A 403 23.72 -20.02 3.55
N ASP A 404 25.01 -20.07 3.25
CA ASP A 404 26.04 -20.56 4.15
C ASP A 404 26.65 -19.38 4.90
N LYS A 405 26.42 -19.32 6.22
CA LYS A 405 26.91 -18.26 7.11
C LYS A 405 28.42 -18.28 7.29
N ILE A 406 29.07 -19.42 7.12
CA ILE A 406 30.52 -19.55 7.32
C ILE A 406 31.26 -18.95 6.13
N THR A 407 30.74 -19.18 4.92
CA THR A 407 31.37 -18.73 3.67
C THR A 407 30.71 -17.47 3.08
N ASN A 408 29.67 -16.95 3.73
CA ASN A 408 28.78 -15.89 3.23
C ASN A 408 28.28 -16.14 1.80
N PHE A 409 28.05 -17.42 1.47
CA PHE A 409 27.72 -17.84 0.12
C PHE A 409 26.23 -18.14 -0.03
N VAL A 410 25.60 -17.48 -1.00
CA VAL A 410 24.22 -17.73 -1.42
C VAL A 410 24.23 -18.64 -2.64
N LYS A 411 23.36 -19.64 -2.64
CA LYS A 411 23.12 -20.53 -3.78
C LYS A 411 21.61 -20.70 -4.02
N SER A 412 21.19 -20.51 -5.26
CA SER A 412 19.83 -20.77 -5.75
C SER A 412 19.88 -21.62 -7.02
N THR A 413 18.98 -22.59 -7.16
CA THR A 413 18.78 -23.32 -8.43
C THR A 413 17.88 -22.59 -9.42
N LEU A 414 17.16 -21.54 -8.97
CA LEU A 414 16.18 -20.81 -9.78
C LEU A 414 16.57 -19.36 -10.06
N GLY A 415 17.72 -18.92 -9.56
CA GLY A 415 18.29 -17.61 -9.87
C GLY A 415 17.87 -16.55 -8.85
N ILE A 416 18.85 -16.05 -8.12
CA ILE A 416 18.75 -15.00 -7.11
C ILE A 416 18.25 -13.71 -7.77
N ARG A 417 17.30 -13.04 -7.13
CA ARG A 417 16.72 -11.75 -7.52
C ARG A 417 17.11 -10.64 -6.58
N VAL A 418 17.04 -10.88 -5.29
CA VAL A 418 17.35 -9.88 -4.27
C VAL A 418 18.15 -10.51 -3.14
N ILE A 419 19.12 -9.78 -2.61
CA ILE A 419 19.75 -10.03 -1.32
C ILE A 419 19.68 -8.72 -0.55
N GLU A 420 19.11 -8.71 0.65
CA GLU A 420 19.12 -7.58 1.58
C GLU A 420 19.82 -7.96 2.88
N ILE A 421 20.50 -6.98 3.46
CA ILE A 421 21.01 -7.02 4.82
C ILE A 421 20.19 -6.03 5.62
N ARG A 422 19.51 -6.54 6.65
CA ARG A 422 18.61 -5.79 7.51
C ARG A 422 19.17 -5.74 8.93
N LYS A 423 19.20 -4.54 9.51
CA LYS A 423 19.79 -4.27 10.82
C LYS A 423 18.73 -3.98 11.88
N GLY A 424 19.05 -4.41 13.10
CA GLY A 424 18.30 -4.10 14.31
C GLY A 424 16.90 -4.71 14.37
N VAL A 425 16.18 -4.36 15.43
CA VAL A 425 14.80 -4.85 15.70
C VAL A 425 13.80 -4.38 14.64
N ASN A 426 14.07 -3.24 14.01
CA ASN A 426 13.18 -2.63 13.03
C ASN A 426 13.40 -3.16 11.60
N GLU A 427 14.26 -4.15 11.40
CA GLU A 427 14.58 -4.71 10.07
C GLU A 427 14.93 -3.63 9.01
N MET A 428 15.67 -2.60 9.41
CA MET A 428 16.06 -1.51 8.51
C MET A 428 17.05 -2.03 7.46
N VAL A 429 16.74 -1.87 6.17
CA VAL A 429 17.61 -2.27 5.06
C VAL A 429 18.85 -1.39 5.04
N ASP A 430 20.00 -1.99 5.36
CA ASP A 430 21.31 -1.32 5.37
C ASP A 430 22.06 -1.51 4.05
N GLY A 431 21.90 -2.66 3.39
CA GLY A 431 22.53 -2.96 2.10
C GLY A 431 21.66 -3.88 1.25
N SER A 432 21.73 -3.75 -0.08
CA SER A 432 20.98 -4.63 -0.98
C SER A 432 21.66 -4.86 -2.33
N TRP A 433 21.51 -6.06 -2.87
CA TRP A 433 21.87 -6.42 -4.23
C TRP A 433 20.63 -6.88 -4.98
N VAL A 434 20.40 -6.29 -6.15
CA VAL A 434 19.27 -6.62 -7.03
C VAL A 434 19.80 -7.12 -8.36
N PHE A 435 19.26 -8.23 -8.85
CA PHE A 435 19.66 -8.91 -10.09
C PHE A 435 18.51 -8.87 -11.11
N PRO A 436 18.33 -7.72 -11.82
CA PRO A 436 17.18 -7.48 -12.68
C PRO A 436 17.23 -8.18 -14.05
N GLY A 437 18.31 -8.89 -14.35
CA GLY A 437 18.62 -9.38 -15.70
C GLY A 437 17.87 -10.65 -16.13
N LYS A 438 17.87 -10.85 -17.46
CA LYS A 438 17.51 -12.13 -18.11
C LYS A 438 18.52 -13.24 -17.77
N ILE A 439 19.78 -12.86 -17.54
CA ILE A 439 20.83 -13.78 -17.10
C ILE A 439 20.65 -13.97 -15.59
N LEU A 440 20.23 -15.18 -15.21
CA LEU A 440 20.01 -15.55 -13.83
C LEU A 440 21.33 -15.71 -13.09
N LYS A 441 21.39 -15.17 -11.87
CA LYS A 441 22.52 -15.34 -10.98
C LYS A 441 22.24 -16.47 -10.00
N TYR A 442 22.91 -17.61 -10.16
CA TYR A 442 22.65 -18.80 -9.32
C TYR A 442 23.45 -18.82 -8.03
N SER A 443 24.48 -17.97 -7.90
CA SER A 443 25.27 -17.85 -6.69
C SER A 443 25.82 -16.44 -6.48
N PHE A 444 26.05 -16.09 -5.22
CA PHE A 444 26.58 -14.80 -4.83
C PHE A 444 27.35 -14.90 -3.51
N TYR A 445 28.52 -14.26 -3.44
CA TYR A 445 29.26 -14.07 -2.19
C TYR A 445 28.88 -12.73 -1.60
N VAL A 446 28.28 -12.73 -0.41
CA VAL A 446 27.99 -11.49 0.33
C VAL A 446 29.30 -11.01 0.96
N PRO A 447 29.72 -9.75 0.71
CA PRO A 447 30.95 -9.21 1.31
C PRO A 447 30.93 -9.29 2.84
N GLU A 448 32.02 -9.77 3.44
CA GLU A 448 32.11 -10.00 4.90
C GLU A 448 31.92 -8.71 5.71
N ASP A 449 32.43 -7.60 5.19
CA ASP A 449 32.32 -6.27 5.79
C ASP A 449 30.90 -5.72 5.81
N CYS A 450 29.98 -6.31 5.04
CA CYS A 450 28.57 -5.94 5.06
C CYS A 450 27.75 -6.67 6.13
N ILE A 451 28.25 -7.77 6.70
CA ILE A 451 27.49 -8.59 7.65
C ILE A 451 28.07 -8.44 9.06
N SER A 452 27.23 -8.03 9.99
CA SER A 452 27.53 -7.99 11.42
C SER A 452 26.75 -9.05 12.19
N ASN A 453 27.26 -9.42 13.37
CA ASN A 453 26.55 -10.31 14.29
C ASN A 453 25.19 -9.71 14.68
N GLY A 454 24.11 -10.41 14.34
CA GLY A 454 22.73 -9.99 14.61
C GLY A 454 21.99 -9.47 13.39
N ASP A 455 22.67 -9.28 12.25
CA ASP A 455 22.03 -8.86 11.01
C ASP A 455 21.13 -9.97 10.45
N THR A 456 19.99 -9.56 9.87
CA THR A 456 19.08 -10.45 9.16
C THR A 456 19.38 -10.37 7.67
N ILE A 457 19.67 -11.51 7.06
CA ILE A 457 19.87 -11.60 5.62
C ILE A 457 18.58 -12.11 5.00
N VAL A 458 18.08 -11.39 4.01
CA VAL A 458 16.87 -11.75 3.26
C VAL A 458 17.25 -11.99 1.82
N ILE A 459 16.91 -13.16 1.30
CA ILE A 459 17.30 -13.57 -0.05
C ILE A 459 16.03 -13.98 -0.78
N GLU A 460 15.82 -13.45 -1.97
CA GLU A 460 14.72 -13.84 -2.83
C GLU A 460 15.24 -14.38 -4.15
N ASP A 461 14.63 -15.45 -4.64
CA ASP A 461 14.80 -15.96 -6.00
C ASP A 461 13.45 -16.06 -6.73
N ASN A 462 13.43 -16.64 -7.93
CA ASN A 462 12.19 -16.77 -8.73
C ASN A 462 11.09 -17.65 -8.10
N ALA A 463 11.35 -18.36 -7.00
CA ALA A 463 10.38 -19.18 -6.29
C ALA A 463 9.86 -18.56 -5.00
N GLY A 464 10.60 -17.62 -4.43
CA GLY A 464 10.22 -16.96 -3.20
C GLY A 464 11.42 -16.61 -2.34
N ILE A 465 11.13 -16.42 -1.07
CA ILE A 465 12.05 -15.78 -0.13
C ILE A 465 12.59 -16.78 0.89
N LEU A 466 13.87 -16.61 1.21
CA LEU A 466 14.59 -17.27 2.28
C LEU A 466 15.07 -16.21 3.27
N VAL A 467 14.77 -16.45 4.54
CA VAL A 467 15.34 -15.72 5.67
C VAL A 467 16.08 -16.75 6.55
N PRO A 468 17.42 -16.89 6.44
CA PRO A 468 18.17 -17.94 7.12
C PRO A 468 18.10 -17.78 8.65
N SER A 469 17.60 -18.81 9.34
CA SER A 469 17.44 -18.80 10.79
C SER A 469 18.77 -18.55 11.54
N GLY A 470 18.77 -17.58 12.45
CA GLY A 470 19.86 -17.30 13.40
C GLY A 470 20.15 -15.81 13.63
N ALA A 471 19.39 -14.90 13.03
CA ALA A 471 19.13 -13.60 13.65
C ALA A 471 18.02 -13.77 14.69
N ILE A 472 18.14 -13.11 15.83
CA ILE A 472 17.16 -13.16 16.91
C ILE A 472 15.82 -12.71 16.33
N PHE A 473 14.88 -13.65 16.24
CA PHE A 473 13.47 -13.38 15.96
C PHE A 473 12.98 -12.30 16.93
N CYS A 474 12.78 -11.08 16.46
CA CYS A 474 11.89 -10.15 17.15
C CYS A 474 10.45 -10.51 16.79
N ILE A 475 9.91 -11.52 17.49
CA ILE A 475 8.48 -11.79 17.76
C ILE A 475 7.52 -12.03 16.56
N LYS A 476 7.83 -11.68 15.31
CA LYS A 476 6.82 -11.61 14.23
C LYS A 476 6.46 -12.92 13.51
N SER A 477 7.17 -14.04 13.74
CA SER A 477 6.85 -15.30 13.05
C SER A 477 6.99 -16.58 13.91
N LYS A 478 7.31 -16.46 15.20
CA LYS A 478 7.39 -17.62 16.11
C LYS A 478 6.04 -18.13 16.64
N PHE A 479 4.92 -17.46 16.31
CA PHE A 479 3.58 -17.80 16.83
C PHE A 479 2.65 -18.51 15.83
N ILE A 480 3.11 -18.92 14.65
CA ILE A 480 2.27 -19.58 13.62
C ILE A 480 2.58 -21.10 13.48
N LEU A 481 3.55 -21.63 14.22
CA LEU A 481 3.81 -23.07 14.31
C LEU A 481 3.61 -23.55 15.74
N LEU A 482 2.35 -23.61 16.19
CA LEU A 482 1.82 -24.54 17.20
C LEU A 482 0.30 -24.63 17.08
#